data_AF-A0A7S2NQ63-F1
#
_entry.id   AF-A0A7S2NQ63-F1
#
_cell.length_a   1.000
_cell.length_b   1.000
_cell.length_c   1.000
_cell.angle_alpha   90.00
_cell.angle_beta   90.00
_cell.angle_gamma   90.00
#
_symmetry.space_group_name_H-M   'P 1'
#
loop_
_entity.id
_entity.type
_entity.pdbx_description
1 polymer ?
#
loop_
_entity_poly.entity_id
_entity_poly.type
_entity_poly.pdbx_seq_one_letter_code
_entity_poly.pdbx_strand_id
1 'polypeptide(L)'
;SADVLRAASGADALAWGRALRAVAVRAMLGEFPLGWDLPTMLTPPAAPPSERDAAPAPLMTKEPMPPDTSAAVQRLVDHCFICKRSTQDRRGKVPLRLIVEDVVRVQNGRLWLDYKSARRRIASATAQNEP
;
A
#
# COMPACT_ATOMS: atom_id res chain seq x y z
N SER A 1 -28.97 -1.50 -27.17
CA SER A 1 -28.37 -0.19 -26.90
C SER A 1 -28.06 -0.08 -25.44
N ALA A 2 -26.79 0.13 -25.06
CA ALA A 2 -26.48 0.51 -23.68
C ALA A 2 -26.85 1.99 -23.54
N ASP A 3 -27.88 2.29 -22.76
CA ASP A 3 -28.18 3.67 -22.37
C ASP A 3 -26.95 4.23 -21.66
N VAL A 4 -26.29 5.19 -22.30
CA VAL A 4 -25.14 5.87 -21.70
C VAL A 4 -25.69 6.74 -20.59
N LEU A 5 -25.59 6.25 -19.35
CA LEU A 5 -25.89 7.01 -18.14
C LEU A 5 -24.97 8.24 -18.11
N ARG A 6 -25.52 9.39 -18.51
CA ARG A 6 -24.86 10.70 -18.44
C ARG A 6 -25.46 11.49 -17.29
N ALA A 7 -24.61 12.09 -16.47
CA ALA A 7 -25.07 13.03 -15.46
C ALA A 7 -25.62 14.30 -16.12
N ALA A 8 -26.75 14.82 -15.62
CA ALA A 8 -27.37 16.03 -16.15
C ALA A 8 -26.62 17.32 -15.74
N SER A 9 -25.76 17.23 -14.72
CA SER A 9 -24.94 18.34 -14.22
C SER A 9 -23.65 17.84 -13.55
N GLY A 10 -22.69 18.74 -13.32
CA GLY A 10 -21.50 18.42 -12.53
C GLY A 10 -21.85 18.04 -11.07
N ALA A 11 -22.88 18.65 -10.49
CA ALA A 11 -23.36 18.31 -9.15
C ALA A 11 -23.94 16.90 -9.09
N ASP A 12 -24.70 16.50 -10.12
CA ASP A 12 -25.19 15.12 -10.26
C ASP A 12 -24.04 14.14 -10.46
N ALA A 13 -23.06 14.46 -11.32
CA ALA A 13 -21.90 13.60 -11.54
C ALA A 13 -21.15 13.34 -10.22
N LEU A 14 -21.00 14.36 -9.37
CA LEU A 14 -20.40 14.23 -8.04
C LEU A 14 -21.26 13.39 -7.09
N ALA A 15 -22.59 13.56 -7.10
CA ALA A 15 -23.51 12.78 -6.28
C ALA A 15 -23.47 11.29 -6.66
N TRP A 16 -23.51 10.98 -7.96
CA TRP A 16 -23.38 9.64 -8.50
C TRP A 16 -22.01 9.04 -8.16
N GLY A 17 -20.93 9.81 -8.33
CA GLY A 17 -19.59 9.38 -7.94
C GLY A 17 -19.49 9.04 -6.46
N ARG A 18 -20.09 9.84 -5.57
CA ARG A 18 -20.13 9.53 -4.12
C ARG A 18 -20.92 8.26 -3.84
N ALA A 19 -22.08 8.08 -4.47
CA ALA A 19 -22.91 6.89 -4.30
C ALA A 19 -22.18 5.61 -4.76
N LEU A 20 -21.57 5.64 -5.95
CA LEU A 20 -20.78 4.54 -6.48
C LEU A 20 -19.59 4.18 -5.56
N ARG A 21 -18.88 5.19 -5.06
CA ARG A 21 -17.79 4.95 -4.09
C ARG A 21 -18.31 4.33 -2.80
N ALA A 22 -19.45 4.78 -2.26
CA ALA A 22 -20.03 4.19 -1.06
C ALA A 22 -20.38 2.71 -1.26
N VAL A 23 -20.92 2.34 -2.42
CA VAL A 23 -21.18 0.94 -2.78
C VAL A 23 -19.87 0.15 -2.90
N ALA A 24 -18.85 0.71 -3.57
CA ALA A 24 -17.54 0.08 -3.71
C ALA A 24 -16.86 -0.16 -2.36
N VAL A 25 -16.87 0.83 -1.44
CA VAL A 25 -16.34 0.68 -0.07
C VAL A 25 -17.02 -0.50 0.62
N ARG A 26 -18.36 -0.57 0.58
CA ARG A 26 -19.12 -1.66 1.22
C ARG A 26 -18.74 -3.04 0.66
N ALA A 27 -18.57 -3.14 -0.66
CA ALA A 27 -18.13 -4.38 -1.31
C ALA A 27 -16.70 -4.79 -0.90
N MET A 28 -15.85 -3.83 -0.53
CA MET A 28 -14.45 -4.05 -0.17
C MET A 28 -14.19 -4.27 1.33
N LEU A 29 -15.16 -4.05 2.21
CA LEU A 29 -14.97 -4.15 3.67
C LEU A 29 -14.44 -5.51 4.15
N GLY A 30 -14.68 -6.60 3.42
CA GLY A 30 -14.13 -7.93 3.73
C GLY A 30 -12.78 -8.26 3.08
N GLU A 31 -12.30 -7.41 2.18
CA GLU A 31 -11.09 -7.66 1.40
C GLU A 31 -9.85 -6.99 2.00
N PHE A 32 -10.04 -5.94 2.79
CA PHE A 32 -8.98 -5.12 3.40
C PHE A 32 -8.93 -5.26 4.93
N PRO A 33 -7.78 -4.93 5.56
CA PRO A 33 -7.67 -4.95 7.02
C PRO A 33 -8.64 -3.97 7.69
N LEU A 34 -9.08 -4.33 8.89
CA LEU A 34 -9.92 -3.47 9.72
C LEU A 34 -9.20 -2.15 10.04
N GLY A 35 -9.93 -1.03 9.98
CA GLY A 35 -9.40 0.31 10.25
C GLY A 35 -8.75 1.01 9.06
N TRP A 36 -8.70 0.39 7.87
CA TRP A 36 -8.22 1.06 6.66
C TRP A 36 -9.21 2.09 6.13
N ASP A 37 -8.71 3.26 5.72
CA ASP A 37 -9.51 4.35 5.16
C ASP A 37 -9.78 4.13 3.66
N LEU A 38 -10.63 3.15 3.37
CA LEU A 38 -11.07 2.82 2.00
C LEU A 38 -11.71 4.00 1.26
N PRO A 39 -12.55 4.85 1.91
CA PRO A 39 -13.08 6.06 1.27
C PRO A 39 -11.99 6.96 0.68
N THR A 40 -10.92 7.22 1.44
CA THR A 40 -9.81 8.05 0.95
C THR A 40 -9.05 7.36 -0.17
N MET A 41 -8.83 6.05 -0.11
CA MET A 41 -8.16 5.29 -1.18
C MET A 41 -8.91 5.31 -2.52
N LEU A 42 -10.24 5.37 -2.47
CA LEU A 42 -11.10 5.38 -3.67
C LEU A 42 -11.39 6.79 -4.18
N THR A 43 -10.93 7.82 -3.47
CA THR A 43 -11.12 9.21 -3.90
C THR A 43 -10.06 9.54 -4.95
N PRO A 44 -10.47 9.92 -6.18
CA PRO A 44 -9.51 10.32 -7.19
C PRO A 44 -8.73 11.55 -6.72
N PRO A 45 -7.45 11.69 -7.11
CA PRO A 45 -6.65 12.86 -6.75
C PRO A 45 -7.33 14.14 -7.24
N ALA A 46 -7.23 15.21 -6.45
CA ALA A 46 -7.93 16.48 -6.70
C ALA A 46 -7.49 17.19 -8.00
N ALA A 47 -6.37 16.79 -8.59
CA ALA A 47 -5.88 17.29 -9.87
C ALA A 47 -5.55 16.12 -10.81
N PRO A 48 -5.93 16.18 -12.10
CA PRO A 48 -5.40 15.26 -13.09
C PRO A 48 -3.88 15.48 -13.20
N PRO A 49 -3.06 14.42 -13.35
CA PRO A 49 -1.66 14.60 -13.67
C PRO A 49 -1.54 15.42 -14.96
N SER A 50 -0.79 16.51 -14.91
CA SER A 50 -0.18 17.08 -16.11
C SER A 50 0.55 15.94 -16.85
N GLU A 51 0.44 15.86 -18.18
CA GLU A 51 1.07 14.80 -19.00
C GLU A 51 2.60 14.64 -18.81
N ARG A 52 3.24 15.56 -18.08
CA ARG A 52 4.67 15.54 -17.76
C ARG A 52 5.00 15.00 -16.36
N ASP A 53 4.02 14.87 -15.47
CA ASP A 53 4.20 14.36 -14.12
C ASP A 53 3.31 13.13 -13.95
N ALA A 54 3.89 11.94 -14.13
CA ALA A 54 3.22 10.68 -13.80
C ALA A 54 2.58 10.84 -12.41
N ALA A 55 1.25 10.72 -12.34
CA ALA A 55 0.51 10.94 -11.10
C ALA A 55 1.20 10.20 -9.96
N PRO A 56 1.53 10.86 -8.83
CA PRO A 56 1.99 10.14 -7.67
C PRO A 56 0.91 9.11 -7.32
N ALA A 57 1.34 7.87 -7.11
CA ALA A 57 0.47 6.76 -6.74
C ALA A 57 -0.54 7.22 -5.66
N PRO A 58 -1.81 6.77 -5.73
CA PRO A 58 -2.87 7.23 -4.84
C PRO A 58 -2.38 7.23 -3.39
N LEU A 59 -2.61 8.37 -2.74
CA LEU A 59 -2.04 8.74 -1.44
C LEU A 59 -2.02 7.57 -0.47
N MET A 60 -0.81 7.10 -0.19
CA MET A 60 -0.49 6.23 0.92
C MET A 60 -0.74 6.99 2.22
N THR A 61 -1.83 6.69 2.93
CA THR A 61 -1.97 7.19 4.31
C THR A 61 -0.80 6.63 5.12
N LYS A 62 0.04 7.52 5.63
CA LYS A 62 1.17 7.20 6.51
C LYS A 62 0.75 7.44 7.94
N GLU A 63 0.68 6.37 8.71
CA GLU A 63 0.37 6.42 10.13
C GLU A 63 1.65 6.14 10.93
N PRO A 64 2.09 7.04 11.82
CA PRO A 64 3.18 6.74 12.73
C PRO A 64 2.86 5.50 13.57
N MET A 65 3.81 4.57 13.65
CA MET A 65 3.65 3.40 14.50
C MET A 65 4.07 3.69 15.94
N PRO A 66 3.56 2.93 16.93
CA PRO A 66 4.01 3.06 18.32
C PRO A 66 5.53 2.83 18.44
N PRO A 67 6.22 3.52 19.38
CA PRO A 67 7.67 3.40 19.56
C PRO A 67 8.20 1.97 19.73
N ASP A 68 7.41 1.09 20.34
CA ASP A 68 7.74 -0.33 20.50
C ASP A 68 7.96 -1.04 19.16
N THR A 69 7.26 -0.60 18.12
CA THR A 69 7.42 -1.09 16.75
C THR A 69 8.79 -0.73 16.21
N SER A 70 9.24 0.51 16.41
CA SER A 70 10.57 0.96 15.99
C SER A 70 11.66 0.14 16.67
N ALA A 71 11.52 -0.16 17.96
CA ALA A 71 12.46 -1.03 18.68
C ALA A 71 12.48 -2.47 18.12
N ALA A 72 11.31 -3.03 17.80
CA ALA A 72 11.21 -4.36 17.19
C ALA A 72 11.84 -4.41 15.78
N VAL A 73 11.56 -3.40 14.94
CA VAL A 73 12.15 -3.28 13.60
C VAL A 73 13.66 -3.06 13.70
N GLN A 74 14.13 -2.23 14.63
CA GLN A 74 15.56 -2.05 14.88
C GLN A 74 16.26 -3.37 15.22
N ARG A 75 15.67 -4.19 16.10
CA ARG A 75 16.21 -5.53 16.42
C ARG A 75 16.27 -6.44 15.20
N LEU A 76 15.26 -6.40 14.32
CA LEU A 76 15.25 -7.18 13.09
C LEU A 76 16.36 -6.71 12.13
N VAL A 77 16.51 -5.40 11.94
CA VAL A 77 17.54 -4.80 11.09
C VAL A 77 18.93 -5.15 11.62
N ASP A 78 19.15 -5.04 12.94
CA ASP A 78 20.42 -5.41 13.58
C ASP A 78 20.76 -6.89 13.35
N HIS A 79 19.76 -7.78 13.32
CA HIS A 79 19.95 -9.20 13.04
C HIS A 79 20.22 -9.51 11.56
N CYS A 80 19.57 -8.80 10.64
CA CYS A 80 19.67 -9.05 9.21
C CYS A 80 20.83 -8.30 8.54
N PHE A 81 21.32 -7.22 9.15
CA PHE A 81 22.39 -6.40 8.60
C PHE A 81 23.75 -7.10 8.76
N ILE A 82 24.10 -7.92 7.76
CA ILE A 82 25.42 -8.52 7.66
C ILE A 82 26.34 -7.53 6.95
N CYS A 83 27.11 -6.80 7.73
CA CYS A 83 28.15 -5.91 7.21
C CYS A 83 29.30 -6.76 6.66
N LYS A 84 29.24 -7.19 5.39
CA LYS A 84 30.36 -7.85 4.71
C LYS A 84 31.50 -6.84 4.54
N ARG A 85 32.44 -6.86 5.50
CA ARG A 85 33.64 -6.01 5.54
C ARG A 85 34.56 -6.19 4.32
N SER A 86 34.37 -7.25 3.53
CA SER A 86 35.36 -7.76 2.57
C SER A 86 35.01 -7.61 1.09
N THR A 87 33.94 -6.90 0.69
CA THR A 87 33.78 -6.56 -0.74
C THR A 87 34.84 -5.51 -1.09
N GLN A 88 35.88 -5.99 -1.79
CA GLN A 88 37.16 -5.37 -2.13
C GLN A 88 37.10 -3.91 -2.62
N ASP A 89 35.95 -3.44 -3.09
CA ASP A 89 35.74 -2.09 -3.64
C ASP A 89 35.36 -1.00 -2.63
N ARG A 90 34.97 -1.34 -1.40
CA ARG A 90 34.44 -0.34 -0.46
C ARG A 90 35.53 0.14 0.49
N ARG A 91 36.31 1.13 0.04
CA ARG A 91 37.28 1.87 0.86
C ARG A 91 36.62 2.57 2.05
N GLY A 92 36.45 1.85 3.16
CA GLY A 92 36.47 2.39 4.52
C GLY A 92 35.22 3.07 5.09
N LYS A 93 34.08 3.14 4.38
CA LYS A 93 32.89 3.87 4.88
C LYS A 93 31.60 3.07 4.77
N VAL A 94 31.57 1.85 5.28
CA VAL A 94 30.31 1.12 5.46
C VAL A 94 29.82 1.35 6.89
N PRO A 95 28.57 1.81 7.10
CA PRO A 95 28.05 2.04 8.44
C PRO A 95 28.06 0.73 9.24
N LEU A 96 28.53 0.80 10.49
CA LEU A 96 28.59 -0.35 11.39
C LEU A 96 27.20 -0.86 11.78
N ARG A 97 26.18 0.00 11.67
CA ARG A 97 24.79 -0.26 12.02
C ARG A 97 23.88 0.67 11.25
N LEU A 98 22.71 0.19 10.87
CA LEU A 98 21.62 1.01 10.36
C LEU A 98 20.70 1.40 11.52
N ILE A 99 20.37 2.68 11.63
CA ILE A 99 19.46 3.19 12.66
C ILE A 99 18.08 3.38 12.04
N VAL A 100 17.07 2.82 12.67
CA VAL A 100 15.66 3.03 12.34
C VAL A 100 15.25 4.34 12.99
N GLU A 101 15.12 5.39 12.18
CA GLU A 101 14.66 6.70 12.65
C GLU A 101 13.15 6.69 12.89
N ASP A 102 12.38 6.27 11.88
CA ASP A 102 10.92 6.25 11.93
C ASP A 102 10.35 4.96 11.31
N VAL A 103 9.25 4.50 11.89
CA VAL A 103 8.43 3.44 11.31
C VAL A 103 7.03 3.97 11.07
N VAL A 104 6.65 3.98 9.80
CA VAL A 104 5.31 4.38 9.37
C VAL A 104 4.58 3.18 8.77
N ARG A 105 3.32 3.03 9.16
CA ARG A 105 2.38 2.14 8.48
C ARG A 105 1.89 2.86 7.24
N VAL A 106 2.01 2.18 6.11
CA VAL A 106 1.50 2.64 4.83
C VAL A 106 0.27 1.83 4.47
N GLN A 107 -0.88 2.50 4.35
CA GLN A 107 -2.08 1.87 3.83
C GLN A 107 -2.04 1.94 2.29
N ASN A 108 -1.69 0.84 1.62
CA ASN A 108 -1.65 0.74 0.16
C ASN A 108 -2.60 -0.37 -0.32
N GLY A 109 -3.75 0.06 -0.84
CA GLY A 109 -4.79 -0.85 -1.32
C GLY A 109 -4.30 -1.80 -2.42
N ARG A 110 -3.54 -1.28 -3.39
CA ARG A 110 -3.05 -2.09 -4.50
C ARG A 110 -2.07 -3.17 -4.03
N LEU A 111 -1.09 -2.78 -3.22
CA LEU A 111 -0.09 -3.71 -2.70
C LEU A 111 -0.73 -4.79 -1.82
N TRP A 112 -1.77 -4.44 -1.06
CA TRP A 112 -2.53 -5.42 -0.28
C TRP A 112 -3.20 -6.48 -1.15
N LEU A 113 -3.84 -6.07 -2.25
CA LEU A 113 -4.46 -7.01 -3.20
C LEU A 113 -3.40 -7.91 -3.85
N ASP A 114 -2.25 -7.36 -4.23
CA ASP A 114 -1.14 -8.13 -4.79
C ASP A 114 -0.58 -9.15 -3.77
N TYR A 115 -0.44 -8.74 -2.51
CA TYR A 115 -0.06 -9.63 -1.39
C TYR A 115 -1.08 -10.75 -1.18
N LYS A 116 -2.37 -10.45 -1.15
CA LYS A 116 -3.44 -11.43 -0.98
C LYS A 116 -3.45 -12.45 -2.12
N SER A 117 -3.25 -11.98 -3.35
CA SER A 117 -3.09 -12.84 -4.53
C SER A 117 -1.85 -13.75 -4.40
N ALA A 118 -0.70 -13.21 -4.00
CA ALA A 118 0.51 -14.00 -3.74
C ALA A 118 0.27 -15.08 -2.67
N ARG A 119 -0.38 -14.74 -1.56
CA ARG A 119 -0.72 -15.72 -0.51
C ARG A 119 -1.62 -16.85 -1.00
N ARG A 120 -2.66 -16.54 -1.78
CA ARG A 120 -3.53 -17.56 -2.37
C ARG A 120 -2.75 -18.51 -3.26
N ARG A 121 -1.84 -17.99 -4.10
CA ARG A 121 -0.96 -18.81 -4.97
C ARG A 121 -0.04 -19.73 -4.18
N ILE A 122 0.56 -19.23 -3.09
CA ILE A 122 1.42 -20.03 -2.23
C ILE A 122 0.60 -21.14 -1.57
N ALA A 123 -0.55 -20.81 -0.99
CA ALA A 123 -1.43 -21.78 -0.33
C ALA A 123 -1.92 -22.88 -1.29
N SER A 124 -2.32 -22.52 -2.51
CA SER A 124 -2.70 -23.51 -3.53
C SER A 124 -1.52 -24.39 -3.95
N ALA A 125 -0.31 -23.85 -4.04
CA ALA A 125 0.88 -24.62 -4.37
C ALA A 125 1.33 -25.55 -3.23
N THR A 126 1.06 -25.19 -1.97
CA THR A 126 1.35 -26.05 -0.82
C THR A 126 0.32 -27.17 -0.69
N ALA A 127 -0.96 -26.89 -0.91
CA ALA A 127 -2.03 -27.89 -0.88
C ALA A 127 -1.91 -28.95 -2.01
N GLN A 128 -1.24 -28.63 -3.12
CA GLN A 128 -0.94 -29.58 -4.20
C GLN A 128 0.29 -30.46 -3.93
N ASN A 129 1.05 -30.18 -2.86
CA ASN A 129 2.27 -30.89 -2.49
C ASN A 129 2.13 -31.71 -1.19
N GLU A 130 0.92 -31.84 -0.64
CA GLU A 130 0.63 -32.86 0.38
C GLU A 130 0.34 -34.22 -0.31
N PRO A 131 1.03 -35.31 0.08
CA PRO A 131 0.86 -36.64 -0.52
C PRO A 131 -0.48 -37.32 -0.18
#